data_AF-A6Q0K5-F1
#
_entry.id   AF-A6Q0K5-F1
#
_cell.length_a   1.000
_cell.length_b   1.000
_cell.length_c   1.000
_cell.angle_alpha   90.00
_cell.angle_beta   90.00
_cell.angle_gamma   90.00
#
_symmetry.space_group_name_H-M   'P 1'
#
loop_
_entity.id
_entity.type
_entity.pdbx_description
1 polymer ?
#
loop_
_entity_poly.entity_id
_entity_poly.type
_entity_poly.pdbx_seq_one_letter_code
_entity_poly.pdbx_strand_id
1 'polypeptide(L)'
;MMLTKSVVISRPAVRPVSTRRAVVVRASGQPAVDLNKKVQDAVKEAEDACAKGTSADCAVAWDTVEELSAAVSHKKDAVKADVTLTDPLEAFCKDAPDADECRVYED
;
A
#
# COMPACT_ATOMS: atom_id res chain seq x y z
N MET A 1 -40.92 -53.62 39.68
CA MET A 1 -41.22 -52.16 39.73
C MET A 1 -40.14 -51.48 40.55
N MET A 2 -39.13 -50.88 39.92
CA MET A 2 -38.12 -50.09 40.64
C MET A 2 -37.87 -48.81 39.83
N LEU A 3 -38.34 -47.69 40.38
CA LEU A 3 -38.16 -46.35 39.82
C LEU A 3 -36.78 -45.82 40.23
N THR A 4 -35.98 -45.36 39.27
CA THR A 4 -34.74 -44.60 39.54
C THR A 4 -34.86 -43.21 38.93
N LYS A 5 -34.74 -42.20 39.80
CA LYS A 5 -34.87 -40.77 39.51
C LYS A 5 -33.60 -40.24 38.83
N SER A 6 -33.76 -39.45 37.78
CA SER A 6 -32.66 -38.72 37.14
C SER A 6 -32.43 -37.37 37.84
N VAL A 7 -31.16 -37.03 38.08
CA VAL A 7 -30.71 -35.72 38.57
C VAL A 7 -30.08 -34.96 37.40
N VAL A 8 -30.48 -33.71 37.21
CA VAL A 8 -29.94 -32.81 36.18
C VAL A 8 -28.88 -31.91 36.81
N ILE A 9 -27.64 -31.98 36.32
CA ILE A 9 -26.52 -31.14 36.75
C ILE A 9 -26.36 -30.01 35.73
N SER A 10 -26.52 -28.76 36.17
CA SER A 10 -26.26 -27.57 35.36
C SER A 10 -24.79 -27.18 35.48
N ARG A 11 -24.11 -26.93 34.35
CA ARG A 11 -22.69 -26.51 34.31
C ARG A 11 -22.59 -25.00 34.13
N PRO A 12 -21.73 -24.29 34.88
CA PRO A 12 -21.56 -22.85 34.71
C PRO A 12 -20.73 -22.57 33.45
N ALA A 13 -21.15 -21.60 32.66
CA ALA A 13 -20.43 -21.14 31.48
C ALA A 13 -19.50 -19.98 31.85
N VAL A 14 -18.18 -20.20 31.78
CA VAL A 14 -17.17 -19.14 31.90
C VAL A 14 -16.74 -18.73 30.49
N ARG A 15 -16.85 -17.44 30.18
CA ARG A 15 -16.44 -16.88 28.89
C ARG A 15 -14.94 -16.52 28.92
N PRO A 16 -14.14 -16.88 27.91
CA PRO A 16 -12.75 -16.48 27.84
C PRO A 16 -12.64 -15.02 27.44
N VAL A 17 -11.81 -14.24 28.15
CA VAL A 17 -11.40 -12.90 27.73
C VAL A 17 -10.22 -13.05 26.77
N SER A 18 -10.42 -12.67 25.51
CA SER A 18 -9.37 -12.69 24.48
C SER A 18 -8.71 -11.31 24.41
N THR A 19 -7.50 -11.20 24.94
CA THR A 19 -6.64 -10.01 24.74
C THR A 19 -5.78 -10.23 23.49
N ARG A 20 -6.13 -9.55 22.39
CA ARG A 20 -5.26 -9.51 21.20
C ARG A 20 -4.14 -8.50 21.43
N ARG A 21 -2.88 -8.97 21.46
CA ARG A 21 -1.69 -8.09 21.35
C ARG A 21 -1.61 -7.56 19.92
N ALA A 22 -1.67 -6.25 19.75
CA ALA A 22 -1.34 -5.62 18.48
C ALA A 22 0.18 -5.49 18.36
N VAL A 23 0.75 -6.01 17.26
CA VAL A 23 2.15 -5.76 16.87
C VAL A 23 2.13 -4.62 15.86
N VAL A 24 2.82 -3.53 16.15
CA VAL A 24 3.02 -2.42 15.20
C VAL A 24 4.31 -2.66 14.45
N VAL A 25 4.22 -2.87 13.13
CA VAL A 25 5.37 -2.89 12.23
C VAL A 25 5.57 -1.48 11.70
N ARG A 26 6.73 -0.87 11.95
CA ARG A 26 7.13 0.39 11.29
C ARG A 26 7.81 0.03 9.97
N ALA A 27 7.25 0.50 8.85
CA ALA A 27 7.95 0.50 7.58
C ALA A 27 9.13 1.48 7.70
N SER A 28 10.35 0.97 7.78
CA SER A 28 11.54 1.78 7.57
C SER A 28 11.46 2.33 6.16
N GLY A 29 11.39 3.65 6.01
CA GLY A 29 11.33 4.32 4.71
C GLY A 29 12.46 3.80 3.82
N GLN A 30 12.11 3.10 2.75
CA GLN A 30 13.11 2.67 1.78
C GLN A 30 13.81 3.92 1.23
N PRO A 31 15.15 3.89 1.05
CA PRO A 31 15.84 4.98 0.36
C PRO A 31 15.13 5.21 -0.97
N ALA A 32 14.88 6.47 -1.33
CA ALA A 32 14.06 6.85 -2.48
C ALA A 32 14.50 6.06 -3.72
N VAL A 33 13.80 4.96 -3.99
CA VAL A 33 14.16 4.06 -5.07
C VAL A 33 13.87 4.82 -6.35
N ASP A 34 14.88 4.98 -7.19
CA ASP A 34 14.69 5.49 -8.54
C ASP A 34 14.01 4.40 -9.38
N LEU A 35 12.67 4.45 -9.39
CA LEU A 35 11.85 3.51 -10.16
C LEU A 35 12.12 3.63 -11.66
N ASN A 36 12.49 4.81 -12.17
CA ASN A 36 12.80 4.95 -13.60
C ASN A 36 14.08 4.17 -13.95
N LYS A 37 15.10 4.27 -13.09
CA LYS A 37 16.32 3.46 -13.24
C LYS A 37 16.00 1.97 -13.17
N LYS A 38 15.14 1.54 -12.24
CA LYS A 38 14.71 0.14 -12.16
C LYS A 38 13.99 -0.34 -13.41
N VAL A 39 13.11 0.49 -14.00
CA VAL A 39 12.46 0.15 -15.28
C VAL A 39 13.51 -0.02 -16.38
N GLN A 40 14.49 0.89 -16.48
CA GLN A 40 15.56 0.79 -17.48
C GLN A 40 16.43 -0.46 -17.31
N ASP A 41 16.76 -0.82 -16.06
CA ASP A 41 17.52 -2.03 -15.75
C ASP A 41 16.70 -3.29 -16.06
N ALA A 42 15.40 -3.30 -15.73
CA ALA A 42 14.50 -4.41 -16.05
C ALA A 42 14.25 -4.58 -17.55
N VAL A 43 14.22 -3.50 -18.34
CA VAL A 43 14.13 -3.59 -19.81
C VAL A 43 15.35 -4.31 -20.38
N LYS A 44 16.56 -3.99 -19.90
CA LYS A 44 17.78 -4.69 -20.31
C LYS A 44 17.77 -6.16 -19.91
N GLU A 45 17.27 -6.45 -18.69
CA GLU A 45 17.11 -7.83 -18.22
C GLU A 45 16.10 -8.60 -19.07
N ALA A 46 14.99 -7.97 -19.49
CA ALA A 46 14.03 -8.57 -20.39
C ALA A 46 14.61 -8.84 -21.78
N GLU A 47 15.37 -7.89 -22.35
CA GLU A 47 16.11 -8.11 -23.60
C GLU A 47 17.08 -9.29 -23.50
N ASP A 48 17.84 -9.37 -22.40
CA ASP A 48 18.77 -10.47 -22.13
C ASP A 48 18.06 -11.81 -21.93
N ALA A 49 16.94 -11.83 -21.20
CA ALA A 49 16.12 -13.01 -20.95
C ALA A 49 15.51 -13.54 -22.25
N CYS A 50 15.05 -12.66 -23.14
CA CYS A 50 14.53 -13.05 -24.45
C CYS A 50 15.63 -13.52 -25.42
N ALA A 51 16.88 -13.02 -25.28
CA ALA A 51 18.00 -13.43 -26.11
C ALA A 51 18.62 -14.78 -25.69
N LYS A 52 18.66 -15.06 -24.39
CA LYS A 52 19.40 -16.22 -23.82
C LYS A 52 18.50 -17.29 -23.20
N GLY A 53 17.30 -16.92 -22.79
CA GLY A 53 16.39 -17.75 -22.00
C GLY A 53 15.32 -18.44 -22.83
N THR A 54 14.37 -19.05 -22.13
CA THR A 54 13.19 -19.63 -22.76
C THR A 54 12.14 -18.57 -23.07
N SER A 55 11.15 -18.91 -23.91
CA SER A 55 10.00 -18.04 -24.14
C SER A 55 9.23 -17.72 -22.84
N ALA A 56 9.28 -18.61 -21.84
CA ALA A 56 8.66 -18.37 -20.54
C ALA A 56 9.45 -17.33 -19.73
N ASP A 57 10.79 -17.43 -19.73
CA ASP A 57 11.64 -16.45 -19.03
C ASP A 57 11.50 -15.05 -19.65
N CYS A 58 11.43 -14.98 -20.99
CA CYS A 58 11.16 -13.74 -21.72
C CYS A 58 9.83 -13.10 -21.29
N ALA A 59 8.75 -13.89 -21.20
CA ALA A 59 7.44 -13.38 -20.77
C ALA A 59 7.48 -12.84 -19.33
N VAL A 60 8.05 -13.60 -18.39
CA VAL A 60 8.16 -13.20 -16.98
C VAL A 60 8.99 -11.92 -16.80
N ALA A 61 10.04 -11.75 -17.61
CA ALA A 61 10.85 -10.54 -17.56
C ALA A 61 10.08 -9.31 -18.08
N TRP A 62 9.28 -9.46 -19.14
CA TRP A 62 8.39 -8.38 -19.61
C TRP A 62 7.24 -8.08 -18.65
N ASP A 63 6.68 -9.08 -17.97
CA ASP A 63 5.69 -8.87 -16.89
C ASP A 63 6.30 -8.00 -15.78
N THR A 64 7.58 -8.21 -15.45
CA THR A 64 8.29 -7.41 -14.45
C THR A 64 8.46 -5.95 -14.90
N VAL A 65 8.76 -5.71 -16.18
CA VAL A 65 8.84 -4.36 -16.75
C VAL A 65 7.47 -3.67 -16.68
N GLU A 66 6.39 -4.38 -17.01
CA GLU A 66 5.03 -3.88 -16.94
C GLU A 66 4.68 -3.39 -15.54
N GLU A 67 4.90 -4.24 -14.52
CA GLU A 67 4.65 -3.91 -13.12
C GLU A 67 5.45 -2.69 -12.64
N LEU A 68 6.75 -2.61 -12.98
CA LEU A 68 7.58 -1.46 -12.62
C LEU A 68 7.12 -0.18 -13.32
N SER A 69 6.70 -0.27 -14.58
CA SER A 69 6.20 0.88 -15.34
C SER A 69 4.86 1.39 -14.79
N ALA A 70 4.00 0.49 -14.33
CA ALA A 70 2.75 0.82 -13.63
C ALA A 70 3.05 1.55 -12.32
N ALA A 71 4.02 1.06 -11.53
CA ALA A 71 4.45 1.73 -10.30
C ALA A 71 5.03 3.13 -10.55
N VAL A 72 5.81 3.32 -11.63
CA VAL A 72 6.29 4.66 -12.05
C VAL A 72 5.11 5.57 -12.38
N SER A 73 4.16 5.10 -13.19
CA SER A 73 3.00 5.88 -13.63
C SER A 73 2.14 6.29 -12.43
N HIS A 74 1.83 5.33 -11.55
CA HIS A 74 1.10 5.59 -10.32
C HIS A 74 1.78 6.66 -9.44
N LYS A 75 3.11 6.60 -9.30
CA LYS A 75 3.87 7.63 -8.57
C LYS A 75 3.74 9.01 -9.23
N LYS A 76 3.79 9.08 -10.55
CA LYS A 76 3.64 10.35 -11.29
C LYS A 76 2.24 10.92 -11.15
N ASP A 77 1.21 10.07 -11.19
CA ASP A 77 -0.17 10.52 -11.03
C ASP A 77 -0.47 10.94 -9.59
N ALA A 78 0.12 10.27 -8.58
CA ALA A 78 0.05 10.73 -7.20
C ALA A 78 0.68 12.12 -7.01
N VAL A 79 1.81 12.40 -7.68
CA VAL A 79 2.45 13.73 -7.66
C VAL A 79 1.58 14.79 -8.33
N LYS A 80 0.92 14.47 -9.45
CA LYS A 80 0.01 15.41 -10.12
C LYS A 80 -1.27 15.66 -9.32
N ALA A 81 -1.77 14.63 -8.62
CA ALA A 81 -2.97 14.74 -7.79
C ALA A 81 -2.72 15.57 -6.52
N ASP A 82 -1.47 15.67 -6.08
CA ASP A 82 -1.09 16.58 -5.00
C ASP A 82 -1.06 18.01 -5.53
N VAL A 83 -2.15 18.74 -5.26
CA VAL A 83 -2.31 20.14 -5.68
C VAL A 83 -1.15 21.00 -5.15
N THR A 84 -0.60 20.68 -3.97
CA THR A 84 0.53 21.42 -3.38
C THR A 84 1.84 21.28 -4.16
N LEU A 85 1.98 20.24 -4.99
CA LEU A 85 3.14 20.07 -5.86
C LEU A 85 2.96 20.70 -7.24
N THR A 86 1.72 20.98 -7.64
CA THR A 86 1.39 21.54 -8.95
C THR A 86 1.18 23.05 -8.89
N ASP A 87 0.58 23.55 -7.80
CA ASP A 87 0.36 24.96 -7.54
C ASP A 87 1.18 25.41 -6.31
N PRO A 88 2.20 26.27 -6.49
CA PRO A 88 2.95 26.85 -5.39
C PRO A 88 2.09 27.64 -4.40
N LEU A 89 0.97 28.22 -4.83
CA LEU A 89 0.07 28.97 -3.95
C LEU A 89 -0.63 28.02 -2.97
N GLU A 90 -1.04 26.84 -3.42
CA GLU A 90 -1.72 25.84 -2.57
C GLU A 90 -0.77 25.27 -1.50
N ALA A 91 0.52 25.09 -1.84
CA ALA A 91 1.54 24.76 -0.85
C ALA A 91 1.67 25.86 0.22
N PHE A 92 1.66 27.14 -0.19
CA PHE A 92 1.71 28.26 0.73
C PHE A 92 0.45 28.36 1.59
N CYS A 93 -0.74 28.21 1.00
CA CYS A 93 -2.02 28.28 1.70
C CYS A 93 -2.22 27.13 2.68
N LYS A 94 -1.60 25.97 2.45
CA LYS A 94 -1.57 24.86 3.42
C LYS A 94 -0.83 25.24 4.72
N ASP A 95 0.24 26.03 4.62
CA ASP A 95 1.05 26.46 5.77
C ASP A 95 0.55 27.77 6.40
N ALA A 96 -0.13 28.62 5.60
CA ALA A 96 -0.64 29.93 6.02
C ALA A 96 -2.08 30.18 5.50
N PRO A 97 -3.10 29.46 6.01
CA PRO A 97 -4.48 29.56 5.51
C PRO A 97 -5.13 30.93 5.73
N ASP A 98 -4.65 31.69 6.72
CA ASP A 98 -5.17 33.02 7.05
C ASP A 98 -4.57 34.17 6.23
N ALA A 99 -3.57 33.88 5.39
CA ALA A 99 -2.96 34.87 4.51
C ALA A 99 -4.01 35.47 3.56
N ASP A 100 -3.81 36.74 3.18
CA ASP A 100 -4.76 37.47 2.34
C ASP A 100 -5.05 36.76 1.00
N GLU A 101 -4.05 36.03 0.47
CA GLU A 101 -4.15 35.26 -0.78
C GLU A 101 -4.90 33.91 -0.61
N CYS A 102 -5.08 33.43 0.62
CA CYS A 102 -5.57 32.08 0.92
C CYS A 102 -6.94 32.06 1.62
N ARG A 103 -7.45 33.22 2.01
CA ARG A 103 -8.72 33.35 2.73
C ARG A 103 -9.90 33.06 1.80
N VAL A 104 -10.49 31.87 1.94
CA VAL A 104 -11.72 31.47 1.26
C VAL A 104 -12.93 31.79 2.14
N TYR A 105 -13.95 32.44 1.57
CA TYR A 105 -15.24 32.68 2.21
C TYR A 105 -16.28 31.72 1.62
N GLU A 106 -17.05 31.05 2.48
CA GLU A 106 -18.21 30.27 2.04
C GLU A 106 -19.38 31.23 1.78
N ASP A 107 -19.97 31.18 0.58
CA ASP A 107 -21.16 31.95 0.19
C ASP A 107 -22.46 31.44 0.87
#